data_AF-A0A087G214-F1
#
_entry.id   AF-A0A087G214-F1
#
_cell.length_a   1.000
_cell.length_b   1.000
_cell.length_c   1.000
_cell.angle_alpha   90.00
_cell.angle_beta   90.00
_cell.angle_gamma   90.00
#
_symmetry.space_group_name_H-M   'P 1'
#
loop_
_entity.id
_entity.type
_entity.pdbx_description
1 polymer ?
#
loop_
_entity_poly.entity_id
_entity_poly.type
_entity_poly.pdbx_seq_one_letter_code
_entity_poly.pdbx_strand_id
1 'polypeptide(L)'
;MDATEFLLSKSEESWDAQVVKPASEILRRFLKTETELGHDLTSGNSIKRDLWSQYVCEACGNKVLRGRHEWDQHRQGRTHRKRTTRLSKAQTFKTREKQGDEVQTV
;
A
#
# COMPACT_ATOMS: atom_id res chain seq x y z
N MET A 1 -53.47 20.95 0.14
CA MET A 1 -52.04 20.75 0.44
C MET A 1 -51.76 19.28 0.19
N ASP A 2 -50.99 18.97 -0.85
CA ASP A 2 -50.72 17.58 -1.22
C ASP A 2 -49.69 16.97 -0.24
N ALA A 3 -49.98 15.77 0.25
CA ALA A 3 -49.18 15.14 1.31
C ALA A 3 -47.79 14.72 0.80
N THR A 4 -47.61 14.52 -0.50
CA THR A 4 -46.33 14.10 -1.07
C THR A 4 -45.36 15.28 -1.19
N GLU A 5 -45.83 16.47 -1.57
CA GLU A 5 -45.01 17.68 -1.60
C GLU A 5 -44.47 18.07 -0.21
N PHE A 6 -45.27 17.88 0.85
CA PHE A 6 -44.87 18.20 2.21
C PHE A 6 -43.77 17.26 2.76
N LEU A 7 -43.79 15.99 2.38
CA LEU A 7 -42.77 15.01 2.78
C LEU A 7 -41.45 15.23 2.02
N LEU A 8 -41.54 15.55 0.72
CA LEU A 8 -40.39 15.86 -0.11
C LEU A 8 -39.66 17.13 0.37
N SER A 9 -40.40 18.21 0.59
CA SER A 9 -39.83 19.48 1.07
C SER A 9 -39.12 19.35 2.43
N LYS A 10 -39.70 18.58 3.37
CA LYS A 10 -39.05 18.32 4.66
C LYS A 10 -37.77 17.49 4.55
N SER A 11 -37.73 16.55 3.61
CA SER A 11 -36.55 15.69 3.40
C SER A 11 -35.38 16.44 2.78
N GLU A 12 -35.67 17.37 1.85
CA GLU A 12 -34.67 18.23 1.21
C GLU A 12 -34.05 19.22 2.19
N GLU A 13 -34.88 19.89 3.00
CA GLU A 13 -34.41 20.81 4.03
C GLU A 13 -33.57 20.09 5.11
N SER A 14 -33.95 18.86 5.47
CA SER A 14 -33.18 18.02 6.39
C SER A 14 -31.83 17.61 5.82
N TRP A 15 -31.75 17.31 4.51
CA TRP A 15 -30.50 16.92 3.85
C TRP A 15 -29.55 18.11 3.70
N ASP A 16 -30.08 19.29 3.32
CA ASP A 16 -29.30 20.51 3.24
C ASP A 16 -28.68 20.86 4.61
N ALA A 17 -29.48 20.79 5.68
CA ALA A 17 -29.03 21.10 7.03
C ALA A 17 -28.01 20.10 7.60
N GLN A 18 -28.17 18.80 7.33
CA GLN A 18 -27.35 17.76 7.97
C GLN A 18 -26.16 17.30 7.13
N VAL A 19 -26.20 17.50 5.81
CA VAL A 19 -25.18 16.97 4.89
C VAL A 19 -24.50 18.09 4.14
N VAL A 20 -25.27 18.89 3.38
CA VAL A 20 -24.71 19.89 2.47
C VAL A 20 -23.99 20.99 3.24
N LYS A 21 -24.64 21.58 4.23
CA LYS A 21 -24.06 22.64 5.07
C LYS A 21 -22.80 22.16 5.82
N PRO A 22 -22.81 21.06 6.60
CA PRO A 22 -21.61 20.58 7.28
C PRO A 22 -20.46 20.22 6.32
N ALA A 23 -20.75 19.56 5.20
CA ALA A 23 -19.71 19.23 4.21
C ALA A 23 -19.09 20.51 3.60
N SER A 24 -19.92 21.50 3.26
CA SER A 24 -19.43 22.77 2.73
C SER A 24 -18.57 23.55 3.74
N GLU A 25 -18.90 23.47 5.03
CA GLU A 25 -18.14 24.11 6.09
C GLU A 25 -16.78 23.44 6.31
N ILE A 26 -16.73 22.10 6.29
CA ILE A 26 -15.48 21.33 6.36
C ILE A 26 -14.57 21.73 5.19
N LEU A 27 -15.08 21.78 3.97
CA LEU A 27 -14.32 22.16 2.78
C LEU A 27 -13.81 23.61 2.87
N ARG A 28 -14.65 24.55 3.30
CA ARG A 28 -14.24 25.96 3.48
C ARG A 28 -13.15 26.11 4.52
N ARG A 29 -13.27 25.43 5.67
CA ARG A 29 -12.24 25.44 6.72
C ARG A 29 -10.94 24.84 6.20
N PHE A 30 -11.00 23.68 5.54
CA PHE A 30 -9.84 23.03 4.95
C PHE A 30 -9.10 23.94 3.98
N LEU A 31 -9.80 24.50 2.99
CA LEU A 31 -9.21 25.41 1.99
C LEU A 31 -8.64 26.69 2.63
N LYS A 32 -9.31 27.23 3.66
CA LYS A 32 -8.81 28.39 4.41
C LYS A 32 -7.54 28.04 5.17
N THR A 33 -7.50 26.89 5.85
CA THR A 33 -6.31 26.41 6.56
C THR A 33 -5.15 26.14 5.60
N GLU A 34 -5.39 25.58 4.41
CA GLU A 34 -4.33 25.42 3.38
C GLU A 34 -3.80 26.77 2.86
N THR A 35 -4.66 27.79 2.83
CA THR A 35 -4.28 29.14 2.38
C THR A 35 -3.49 29.91 3.46
N GLU A 36 -3.84 29.74 4.74
CA GLU A 36 -3.21 30.42 5.88
C GLU A 36 -1.93 29.69 6.35
N LEU A 37 -1.93 28.36 6.31
CA LEU A 37 -0.79 27.52 6.65
C LEU A 37 -0.08 27.17 5.34
N GLY A 38 0.64 28.15 4.77
CA GLY A 38 1.44 27.98 3.56
C GLY A 38 2.27 26.71 3.63
N HIS A 39 1.74 25.65 3.01
CA HIS A 39 2.37 24.40 2.62
C HIS A 39 3.56 23.91 3.47
N ASP A 40 3.42 23.85 4.80
CA ASP A 40 4.31 23.02 5.62
C ASP A 40 3.84 21.56 5.53
N LEU A 41 3.96 21.00 4.33
CA LEU A 41 3.69 19.59 4.01
C LEU A 41 4.59 18.61 4.78
N THR A 42 5.48 19.09 5.64
CA THR A 42 6.50 18.28 6.30
C THR A 42 5.97 17.52 7.51
N SER A 43 4.79 17.87 8.05
CA SER A 43 4.22 17.18 9.22
C SER A 43 3.28 16.00 8.88
N GLY A 44 3.08 15.73 7.60
CA GLY A 44 2.38 14.54 7.12
C GLY A 44 3.31 13.76 6.21
N ASN A 45 4.31 13.07 6.79
CA ASN A 45 5.01 12.00 6.08
C ASN A 45 4.02 10.85 5.79
N SER A 46 3.07 11.12 4.90
CA SER A 46 2.50 10.14 4.00
C SER A 46 3.73 9.54 3.32
N ILE A 47 4.21 8.43 3.87
CA ILE A 47 5.05 7.51 3.14
C ILE A 47 4.27 7.32 1.84
N LYS A 48 4.71 7.97 0.75
CA LYS A 48 4.17 7.76 -0.59
C LYS A 48 4.38 6.28 -0.83
N ARG A 49 3.37 5.48 -0.49
CA ARG A 49 3.38 4.05 -0.74
C ARG A 49 3.31 3.97 -2.24
N ASP A 50 4.45 3.73 -2.85
CA ASP A 50 4.49 3.28 -4.22
C ASP A 50 3.77 1.94 -4.24
N LEU A 51 2.49 1.95 -4.61
CA LEU A 51 1.61 0.77 -4.70
C LEU A 51 1.74 0.05 -6.05
N TRP A 52 2.48 0.63 -6.99
CA TRP A 52 2.50 0.22 -8.39
C TRP A 52 3.73 -0.61 -8.74
N SER A 53 4.86 -0.40 -8.06
CA SER A 53 6.03 -1.25 -8.26
C SER A 53 5.75 -2.70 -7.88
N GLN A 54 6.03 -3.62 -8.80
CA GLN A 54 5.95 -5.06 -8.56
C GLN A 54 7.31 -5.63 -8.19
N TYR A 55 7.37 -6.34 -7.07
CA TYR A 55 8.56 -7.07 -6.62
C TYR A 55 8.27 -8.57 -6.60
N VAL A 56 9.27 -9.39 -6.95
CA VAL A 56 9.16 -10.86 -6.98
C VAL A 56 10.20 -11.46 -6.06
N CYS A 57 9.77 -12.34 -5.16
CA CYS A 57 10.65 -13.08 -4.26
C CYS A 57 10.80 -14.54 -4.70
N GLU A 58 11.91 -14.85 -5.37
CA GLU A 58 12.24 -16.20 -5.84
C GLU A 58 12.36 -17.20 -4.69
N ALA A 59 13.02 -16.80 -3.60
CA ALA A 59 13.17 -17.63 -2.39
C ALA A 59 11.83 -18.03 -1.75
N CYS A 60 10.75 -17.32 -2.07
CA CYS A 60 9.41 -17.58 -1.56
C CYS A 60 8.47 -18.22 -2.59
N GLY A 61 9.00 -18.84 -3.66
CA GLY A 61 8.21 -19.45 -4.71
C GLY A 61 7.63 -18.41 -5.65
N ASN A 62 8.46 -17.45 -6.08
CA ASN A 62 8.07 -16.34 -6.95
C ASN A 62 6.91 -15.51 -6.39
N LYS A 63 6.89 -15.31 -5.06
CA LYS A 63 5.84 -14.51 -4.42
C LYS A 63 5.90 -13.09 -4.94
N VAL A 64 4.79 -12.61 -5.48
CA VAL A 64 4.61 -11.24 -5.97
C VAL A 64 4.18 -10.32 -4.82
N LEU A 65 4.81 -9.16 -4.70
CA LEU A 65 4.53 -8.12 -3.71
C LEU A 65 4.30 -6.79 -4.43
N ARG A 66 3.30 -6.02 -4.00
CA ARG A 66 2.88 -4.76 -4.63
C ARG A 66 3.32 -3.61 -3.74
N GLY A 67 4.40 -2.99 -4.19
CA GLY A 67 4.92 -1.79 -3.61
C GLY A 67 6.10 -1.99 -2.69
N ARG A 68 6.85 -0.90 -2.51
CA ARG A 68 8.14 -0.92 -1.81
C ARG A 68 7.98 -1.32 -0.34
N HIS A 69 6.93 -0.83 0.31
CA HIS A 69 6.67 -1.11 1.72
C HIS A 69 6.41 -2.60 1.97
N GLU A 70 5.55 -3.23 1.17
CA GLU A 70 5.27 -4.67 1.28
C GLU A 70 6.53 -5.51 1.03
N TRP A 71 7.35 -5.10 0.05
CA TRP A 71 8.63 -5.74 -0.25
C TRP A 71 9.60 -5.71 0.92
N ASP A 72 9.79 -4.55 1.54
CA ASP A 72 10.74 -4.39 2.65
C ASP A 72 10.27 -5.16 3.89
N GLN A 73 8.98 -5.10 4.21
CA GLN A 73 8.41 -5.91 5.30
C GLN A 73 8.58 -7.41 5.04
N HIS A 74 8.35 -7.86 3.82
CA HIS A 74 8.54 -9.26 3.44
C HIS A 74 9.99 -9.72 3.64
N ARG A 75 10.97 -8.95 3.16
CA ARG A 75 12.40 -9.28 3.28
C ARG A 75 12.86 -9.40 4.72
N GLN A 76 12.32 -8.58 5.61
CA GLN A 76 12.67 -8.61 7.02
C GLN A 76 12.02 -9.79 7.77
N GLY A 77 10.97 -10.40 7.21
CA GLY A 77 10.21 -11.48 7.84
C GLY A 77 11.02 -12.75 8.11
N ARG A 78 10.74 -13.40 9.25
CA ARG A 78 11.41 -14.64 9.69
C ARG A 78 11.32 -15.76 8.65
N THR A 79 10.15 -15.95 8.05
CA THR A 79 9.92 -16.97 7.02
C THR A 79 10.80 -16.74 5.79
N HIS A 80 10.93 -15.49 5.34
CA HIS A 80 11.80 -15.14 4.21
C HIS A 80 13.25 -15.51 4.53
N ARG A 81 13.79 -15.08 5.68
CA ARG A 81 15.16 -15.41 6.12
C ARG A 81 15.42 -16.93 6.16
N LYS A 82 14.48 -17.72 6.69
CA LYS A 82 14.59 -19.19 6.72
C LYS A 82 14.59 -19.81 5.32
N ARG A 83 13.82 -19.27 4.38
CA ARG A 83 13.77 -19.76 3.01
C ARG A 83 15.02 -19.39 2.23
N THR A 84 15.50 -18.15 2.35
CA THR A 84 16.73 -17.67 1.71
C THR A 84 17.96 -18.47 2.17
N THR A 85 18.08 -18.75 3.47
CA THR A 85 19.18 -19.57 3.99
C THR A 85 19.15 -21.02 3.47
N ARG A 86 17.95 -21.62 3.36
CA ARG A 86 17.80 -22.96 2.75
C ARG A 86 18.15 -22.96 1.27
N LEU A 87 17.69 -21.96 0.53
CA LEU A 87 17.97 -21.81 -0.90
C LEU A 87 19.47 -21.66 -1.15
N SER A 88 20.14 -20.79 -0.40
CA SER A 88 21.59 -20.59 -0.48
C SER A 88 22.35 -21.90 -0.22
N LYS A 89 22.00 -22.65 0.83
CA LYS A 89 22.60 -23.97 1.09
C LYS A 89 22.37 -24.95 -0.07
N ALA A 90 21.15 -25.05 -0.59
CA ALA A 90 20.87 -25.94 -1.72
C ALA A 90 21.66 -25.56 -2.97
N GLN A 91 21.84 -24.26 -3.23
CA GLN A 91 22.65 -23.76 -4.35
C GLN A 91 24.15 -24.07 -4.17
N THR A 92 24.69 -23.96 -2.96
CA THR A 92 26.11 -24.31 -2.70
C THR A 92 26.37 -25.80 -2.90
N PHE A 93 25.45 -26.68 -2.47
CA PHE A 93 25.56 -28.13 -2.75
C PHE A 93 25.52 -28.43 -4.25
N LYS A 94 24.53 -27.90 -4.98
CA LYS A 94 24.44 -28.07 -6.44
C LYS A 94 25.67 -27.57 -7.19
N THR A 95 26.30 -26.50 -6.71
CA THR A 95 27.52 -25.94 -7.33
C THR A 95 28.72 -26.88 -7.12
N ARG A 96 28.85 -27.50 -5.94
CA ARG A 96 29.90 -28.50 -5.67
C ARG A 96 29.71 -29.79 -6.45
N GLU A 97 28.47 -30.23 -6.65
CA GLU A 97 28.19 -31.42 -7.49
C GLU A 97 28.56 -31.17 -8.95
N LYS A 98 28.21 -29.99 -9.51
CA LYS A 98 28.60 -29.63 -10.88
C LYS A 98 30.13 -29.56 -11.10
N GLN A 99 30.89 -29.11 -10.11
CA GLN A 99 32.36 -29.11 -10.19
C GLN A 99 32.98 -30.51 -10.09
N GLY A 100 32.26 -31.51 -9.56
CA GLY A 100 32.71 -32.90 -9.51
C GLY A 100 32.54 -33.64 -10.84
N ASP A 101 31.44 -33.38 -11.56
CA ASP A 101 31.15 -34.04 -12.84
C ASP A 101 32.00 -33.51 -14.02
N GLU A 102 32.43 -32.24 -13.98
CA GLU A 102 33.24 -31.63 -15.05
C GLU A 102 34.72 -32.10 -15.02
N VAL A 103 35.19 -32.64 -13.90
CA VAL A 103 36.57 -33.15 -13.76
C VAL A 103 36.69 -34.63 -14.19
N GLN A 104 35.57 -35.33 -14.42
CA GLN A 104 35.57 -36.76 -14.79
C GLN A 104 35.34 -37.02 -16.29
N THR A 105 35.28 -35.98 -17.13
CA THR A 105 35.03 -36.07 -18.59
C THR A 105 36.19 -35.58 -19.47
N VAL A 106 37.43 -35.61 -18.99
CA VAL A 106 38.64 -35.33 -19.81
C VAL A 106 39.62 -36.48 -19.76
#